data_AF-A0A2T0BS01-F1
#
_entry.id   AF-A0A2T0BS01-F1
#
_cell.length_a   1.000
_cell.length_b   1.000
_cell.length_c   1.000
_cell.angle_alpha   90.00
_cell.angle_beta   90.00
_cell.angle_gamma   90.00
#
_symmetry.space_group_name_H-M   'P 1'
#
loop_
_entity.id
_entity.type
_entity.pdbx_description
1 polymer ?
#
loop_
_entity_poly.entity_id
_entity_poly.type
_entity_poly.pdbx_seq_one_letter_code
_entity_poly.pdbx_strand_id
1 'polypeptide(L)'
;MTITLTSSRYPRKLIDYMKNEMNTDVETAGSGIYYVKGTDIDTQILVSKQLDDREAGYLKLLQVHQKDKNLTKNWIEEYIDNIKNPLYAVIMNVLAKADPDEILEVYKNMGVPKISESNMEFLMDMMKKFELDKKLEQKGKEEGIEEGIKQLILKQYGKGLSVEYIADINDIDVENVRKIIERSDLSSDS
;
A
#
# COMPACT_ATOMS: atom_id res chain seq x y z
N MET A 1 -8.87 15.16 7.45
CA MET A 1 -7.98 14.06 7.04
C MET A 1 -7.14 13.70 8.25
N THR A 2 -6.95 12.41 8.54
CA THR A 2 -6.18 11.96 9.71
C THR A 2 -5.02 11.08 9.26
N ILE A 3 -3.83 11.33 9.79
CA ILE A 3 -2.64 10.50 9.56
C ILE A 3 -2.40 9.64 10.80
N THR A 4 -2.25 8.33 10.60
CA THR A 4 -1.92 7.40 11.69
C THR A 4 -0.46 6.95 11.57
N LEU A 5 0.31 7.16 12.65
CA LEU A 5 1.69 6.70 12.80
C LEU A 5 1.72 5.49 13.71
N THR A 6 2.32 4.39 13.27
CA THR A 6 2.40 3.15 14.08
C THR A 6 3.83 2.94 14.59
N SER A 7 3.97 2.52 15.84
CA SER A 7 5.26 2.20 16.46
C SER A 7 5.13 1.02 17.42
N SER A 8 6.21 0.25 17.58
CA SER A 8 6.26 -0.83 18.58
C SER A 8 6.47 -0.31 20.00
N ARG A 9 7.04 0.88 20.16
CA ARG A 9 7.33 1.51 21.46
C ARG A 9 6.86 2.95 21.47
N TYR A 10 6.50 3.45 22.66
CA TYR A 10 6.07 4.83 22.83
C TYR A 10 7.19 5.81 22.41
N PRO A 11 6.98 6.65 21.39
CA PRO A 11 8.05 7.46 20.79
C PRO A 11 8.31 8.74 21.59
N ARG A 12 8.85 8.60 22.82
CA ARG A 12 9.03 9.71 23.79
C ARG A 12 9.58 10.99 23.16
N LYS A 13 10.72 10.91 22.46
CA LYS A 13 11.36 12.07 21.84
C LYS A 13 10.47 12.81 20.84
N LEU A 14 9.67 12.08 20.06
CA LEU A 14 8.75 12.68 19.10
C LEU A 14 7.61 13.40 19.83
N ILE A 15 7.05 12.77 20.86
CA ILE A 15 6.00 13.38 21.68
C ILE A 15 6.51 14.61 22.40
N ASP A 16 7.71 14.54 22.99
CA ASP A 16 8.33 15.67 23.69
C ASP A 16 8.53 16.84 22.73
N TYR A 17 9.00 16.58 21.50
CA TYR A 17 9.12 17.59 20.46
C TYR A 17 7.75 18.19 20.09
N MET A 18 6.74 17.35 19.87
CA MET A 18 5.38 17.80 19.54
C MET A 18 4.79 18.70 20.64
N LYS A 19 4.98 18.35 21.91
CA LYS A 19 4.48 19.14 23.05
C LYS A 19 5.25 20.44 23.26
N ASN A 20 6.58 20.37 23.24
CA ASN A 20 7.41 21.50 23.67
C ASN A 20 7.73 22.47 22.54
N GLU A 21 7.97 21.97 21.32
CA GLU A 21 8.39 22.81 20.19
C GLU A 21 7.20 23.20 19.31
N MET A 22 6.23 22.30 19.13
CA MET A 22 5.04 22.56 18.29
C MET A 22 3.81 23.02 19.09
N ASN A 23 3.90 23.06 20.43
CA ASN A 23 2.81 23.46 21.33
C ASN A 23 1.49 22.69 21.06
N THR A 24 1.61 21.40 20.76
CA THR A 24 0.47 20.50 20.50
C THR A 24 0.08 19.74 21.75
N ASP A 25 -1.20 19.37 21.84
CA ASP A 25 -1.66 18.49 22.92
C ASP A 25 -1.66 17.04 22.46
N VAL A 26 -1.25 16.13 23.35
CA VAL A 26 -1.26 14.69 23.08
C VAL A 26 -2.11 14.00 24.12
N GLU A 27 -3.31 13.63 23.70
CA GLU A 27 -4.33 12.97 24.51
C GLU A 27 -4.22 11.45 24.39
N THR A 28 -4.43 10.74 25.51
CA THR A 28 -4.52 9.27 25.50
C THR A 28 -5.99 8.88 25.35
N ALA A 29 -6.33 8.24 24.23
CA ALA A 29 -7.71 7.80 23.94
C ALA A 29 -7.99 6.35 24.35
N GLY A 30 -6.94 5.57 24.57
CA GLY A 30 -7.03 4.17 24.96
C GLY A 30 -5.65 3.57 25.14
N SER A 31 -5.60 2.29 25.51
CA SER A 31 -4.33 1.60 25.71
C SER A 31 -3.56 1.58 24.38
N GLY A 32 -2.45 2.32 24.30
CA GLY A 32 -1.64 2.42 23.08
C GLY A 32 -2.20 3.30 21.96
N ILE A 33 -3.26 4.08 22.20
CA ILE A 33 -3.86 4.99 21.21
C ILE A 33 -3.76 6.43 21.70
N TYR A 34 -3.06 7.26 20.93
CA TYR A 34 -2.84 8.67 21.26
C TYR A 34 -3.28 9.57 20.11
N TYR A 35 -3.95 10.69 20.42
CA TYR A 35 -4.28 11.72 19.43
C TYR A 35 -3.46 12.97 19.68
N VAL A 36 -2.90 13.51 18.61
CA VAL A 36 -2.20 14.81 18.60
C VAL A 36 -3.19 15.85 18.09
N LYS A 37 -3.41 16.89 18.88
CA LYS A 37 -4.32 18.01 18.63
C LYS A 37 -3.56 19.32 18.51
N GLY A 38 -4.13 20.28 17.79
CA GLY A 38 -3.50 21.57 17.53
C GLY A 38 -2.55 21.59 16.33
N THR A 39 -2.69 20.63 15.42
CA THR A 39 -1.99 20.56 14.13
C THR A 39 -2.96 20.75 12.97
N ASP A 40 -2.46 21.18 11.81
CA ASP A 40 -3.26 21.33 10.58
C ASP A 40 -3.86 20.00 10.08
N ILE A 41 -3.21 18.88 10.43
CA ILE A 41 -3.66 17.53 10.11
C ILE A 41 -3.80 16.75 11.42
N ASP A 42 -5.01 16.23 11.67
CA ASP A 42 -5.24 15.32 12.79
C ASP A 42 -4.25 14.15 12.73
N THR A 43 -3.51 13.91 13.81
CA THR A 43 -2.53 12.83 13.86
C THR A 43 -2.88 11.87 14.97
N GLN A 44 -2.85 10.57 14.67
CA GLN A 44 -2.97 9.49 15.63
C GLN A 44 -1.63 8.76 15.75
N ILE A 45 -1.24 8.40 16.96
CA ILE A 45 -0.08 7.56 17.22
C ILE A 45 -0.57 6.26 17.86
N LEU A 46 -0.28 5.14 17.21
CA LEU A 46 -0.58 3.79 17.67
C LEU A 46 0.69 3.12 18.18
N VAL A 47 0.69 2.69 19.44
CA VAL A 47 1.79 2.00 20.10
C VAL A 47 1.41 0.54 20.35
N SER A 48 1.85 -0.35 19.47
CA SER A 48 1.31 -1.72 19.42
C SER A 48 1.52 -2.53 20.70
N LYS A 49 2.67 -2.38 21.38
CA LYS A 49 2.94 -3.09 22.64
C LYS A 49 2.05 -2.65 23.81
N GLN A 50 1.33 -1.55 23.65
CA GLN A 50 0.39 -1.04 24.63
C GLN A 50 -1.07 -1.32 24.24
N LEU A 51 -1.35 -1.73 23.00
CA LEU A 51 -2.72 -2.04 22.57
C LEU A 51 -3.26 -3.25 23.34
N ASP A 52 -4.50 -3.13 23.85
CA ASP A 52 -5.25 -4.26 24.39
C ASP A 52 -5.57 -5.24 23.24
N ASP A 53 -5.31 -6.53 23.49
CA ASP A 53 -5.59 -7.61 22.54
C ASP A 53 -7.08 -7.77 22.23
N ARG A 54 -7.98 -7.31 23.11
CA ARG A 54 -9.43 -7.54 23.01
C ARG A 54 -10.17 -6.52 22.14
N GLU A 55 -9.87 -5.23 22.28
CA GLU A 55 -10.64 -4.17 21.58
C GLU A 55 -9.93 -3.66 20.31
N ALA A 56 -8.60 -3.72 20.29
CA ALA A 56 -7.79 -3.12 19.23
C ALA A 56 -6.65 -4.04 18.75
N GLY A 57 -6.75 -5.35 19.01
CA GLY A 57 -5.74 -6.33 18.65
C GLY A 57 -5.39 -6.32 17.16
N TYR A 58 -6.38 -6.13 16.30
CA TYR A 58 -6.20 -6.04 14.85
C TYR A 58 -5.29 -4.88 14.40
N LEU A 59 -5.21 -3.78 15.17
CA LEU A 59 -4.31 -2.66 14.84
C LEU A 59 -2.83 -3.04 14.97
N LYS A 60 -2.51 -4.12 15.69
CA LYS A 60 -1.15 -4.67 15.76
C LYS A 60 -0.71 -5.25 14.40
N LEU A 61 -1.65 -5.70 13.57
CA LEU A 61 -1.39 -6.23 12.22
C LEU A 61 -0.93 -5.16 11.23
N LEU A 62 -1.17 -3.87 11.51
CA LEU A 62 -0.64 -2.76 10.68
C LEU A 62 0.90 -2.66 10.75
N GLN A 63 1.55 -3.43 11.62
CA GLN A 63 3.00 -3.49 11.70
C GLN A 63 3.53 -4.57 10.76
N VAL A 64 4.09 -4.11 9.64
CA VAL A 64 4.72 -4.94 8.58
C VAL A 64 5.78 -5.93 9.09
N HIS A 65 6.24 -5.82 10.35
CA HIS A 65 7.36 -6.62 10.89
C HIS A 65 6.95 -7.64 11.97
N GLN A 66 5.68 -7.72 12.40
CA GLN A 66 5.24 -8.76 13.32
C GLN A 66 4.48 -9.87 12.59
N LYS A 67 5.22 -10.91 12.21
CA LYS A 67 4.72 -12.18 11.62
C LYS A 67 3.97 -13.05 12.62
N ASP A 68 3.05 -12.46 13.39
CA ASP A 68 2.22 -13.25 14.30
C ASP A 68 1.09 -13.91 13.50
N LYS A 69 1.41 -15.07 12.92
CA LYS A 69 0.45 -15.86 12.14
C LYS A 69 -0.81 -16.22 12.94
N ASN A 70 -0.74 -16.31 14.27
CA ASN A 70 -1.92 -16.58 15.09
C ASN A 70 -2.81 -15.34 15.19
N LEU A 71 -2.22 -14.15 15.35
CA LEU A 71 -2.97 -12.91 15.32
C LEU A 71 -3.63 -12.68 13.95
N THR A 72 -2.89 -12.93 12.86
CA THR A 72 -3.42 -12.86 11.49
C THR A 72 -4.57 -13.85 11.30
N LYS A 73 -4.43 -15.08 11.82
CA LYS A 73 -5.48 -16.10 11.78
C LYS A 73 -6.73 -15.64 12.54
N ASN A 74 -6.59 -15.22 13.79
CA ASN A 74 -7.71 -14.77 14.62
C ASN A 74 -8.45 -13.60 13.97
N TRP A 75 -7.71 -12.66 13.37
CA TRP A 75 -8.31 -11.56 12.61
C TRP A 75 -9.08 -12.04 11.38
N ILE A 76 -8.54 -13.00 10.62
CA ILE A 76 -9.26 -13.56 9.46
C ILE A 76 -10.55 -14.26 9.91
N GLU A 77 -10.55 -14.97 11.03
CA GLU A 77 -11.77 -15.56 11.63
C GLU A 77 -12.79 -14.47 11.98
N GLU A 78 -12.37 -13.44 12.73
CA GLU A 78 -13.22 -12.31 13.12
C GLU A 78 -13.76 -11.55 11.90
N TYR A 79 -12.93 -11.39 10.87
CA TYR A 79 -13.28 -10.78 9.60
C TYR A 79 -14.37 -11.57 8.86
N ILE A 80 -14.26 -12.90 8.82
CA ILE A 80 -15.26 -13.78 8.19
C ILE A 80 -16.61 -13.67 8.91
N ASP A 81 -16.61 -13.59 10.24
CA ASP A 81 -17.82 -13.43 11.04
C ASP A 81 -18.48 -12.06 10.83
N ASN A 82 -17.69 -11.04 10.47
CA ASN A 82 -18.11 -9.66 10.28
C ASN A 82 -18.04 -9.19 8.83
N ILE A 83 -18.13 -10.10 7.87
CA ILE A 83 -17.69 -9.84 6.49
C ILE A 83 -18.42 -8.71 5.77
N LYS A 84 -19.67 -8.46 6.16
CA LYS A 84 -20.52 -7.39 5.60
C LYS A 84 -20.24 -6.03 6.22
N ASN A 85 -19.39 -5.95 7.24
CA ASN A 85 -19.04 -4.71 7.91
C ASN A 85 -17.95 -3.97 7.09
N PRO A 86 -18.23 -2.74 6.62
CA PRO A 86 -17.29 -1.99 5.79
C PRO A 86 -15.98 -1.65 6.52
N LEU A 87 -15.97 -1.51 7.85
CA LEU A 87 -14.74 -1.23 8.61
C LEU A 87 -13.77 -2.40 8.55
N TYR A 88 -14.29 -3.63 8.68
CA TYR A 88 -13.52 -4.86 8.55
C TYR A 88 -12.95 -5.02 7.14
N ALA A 89 -13.75 -4.70 6.12
CA ALA A 89 -13.27 -4.70 4.74
C ALA A 89 -12.15 -3.69 4.51
N VAL A 90 -12.22 -2.49 5.09
CA VAL A 90 -11.14 -1.49 5.00
C VAL A 90 -9.85 -1.99 5.65
N ILE A 91 -9.93 -2.59 6.84
CA ILE A 91 -8.73 -3.12 7.52
C ILE A 91 -8.13 -4.26 6.70
N MET A 92 -8.96 -5.19 6.21
CA MET A 92 -8.50 -6.28 5.33
C MET A 92 -7.82 -5.74 4.05
N ASN A 93 -8.36 -4.66 3.46
CA ASN A 93 -7.75 -3.94 2.34
C ASN A 93 -6.38 -3.39 2.65
N VAL A 94 -6.19 -2.80 3.83
CA VAL A 94 -4.88 -2.29 4.25
C VAL A 94 -3.89 -3.44 4.46
N LEU A 95 -4.31 -4.51 5.15
CA LEU A 95 -3.45 -5.64 5.47
C LEU A 95 -3.02 -6.43 4.23
N ALA A 96 -3.96 -6.74 3.33
CA ALA A 96 -3.66 -7.44 2.08
C ALA A 96 -2.77 -6.61 1.13
N LYS A 97 -2.82 -5.27 1.21
CA LYS A 97 -1.88 -4.41 0.47
C LYS A 97 -0.50 -4.37 1.11
N ALA A 98 -0.43 -4.43 2.45
CA ALA A 98 0.82 -4.37 3.19
C ALA A 98 1.63 -5.68 3.07
N ASP A 99 0.98 -6.83 3.24
CA ASP A 99 1.58 -8.15 3.10
C ASP A 99 0.57 -9.18 2.52
N PRO A 100 0.41 -9.21 1.18
CA PRO A 100 -0.55 -10.11 0.52
C PRO A 100 -0.21 -11.60 0.71
N ASP A 101 1.08 -11.92 0.77
CA ASP A 101 1.54 -13.31 0.82
C ASP A 101 1.25 -13.93 2.19
N GLU A 102 1.46 -13.18 3.29
CA GLU A 102 1.11 -13.65 4.64
C GLU A 102 -0.39 -13.91 4.77
N ILE A 103 -1.22 -12.97 4.33
CA ILE A 103 -2.69 -13.10 4.39
C ILE A 103 -3.16 -14.35 3.63
N LEU A 104 -2.64 -14.56 2.42
CA LEU A 104 -3.00 -15.71 1.59
C LEU A 104 -2.50 -17.03 2.20
N GLU A 105 -1.29 -17.05 2.76
CA GLU A 105 -0.72 -18.24 3.40
C GLU A 105 -1.54 -18.64 4.63
N VAL A 106 -1.85 -17.68 5.52
CA VAL A 106 -2.65 -17.94 6.72
C VAL A 106 -4.04 -18.43 6.34
N TYR A 107 -4.71 -17.77 5.39
CA TYR A 107 -6.04 -18.18 4.92
C TYR A 107 -6.04 -19.62 4.39
N LYS A 108 -5.05 -20.01 3.58
CA LYS A 108 -4.91 -21.39 3.08
C LYS A 108 -4.71 -22.40 4.21
N ASN A 109 -3.90 -22.05 5.21
CA ASN A 109 -3.58 -22.92 6.35
C ASN A 109 -4.75 -23.11 7.32
N MET A 110 -5.75 -22.23 7.30
CA MET A 110 -6.96 -22.37 8.12
C MET A 110 -7.87 -23.54 7.69
N GLY A 111 -7.64 -24.11 6.51
CA GLY A 111 -8.57 -25.07 5.90
C GLY A 111 -9.83 -24.39 5.38
N VAL A 112 -10.81 -25.15 4.88
CA VAL A 112 -12.10 -24.57 4.44
C VAL A 112 -12.85 -24.12 5.70
N PRO A 113 -12.92 -22.82 6.01
CA PRO A 113 -13.64 -22.38 7.19
C PRO A 113 -15.14 -22.65 6.93
N LYS A 114 -15.94 -22.85 7.99
CA LYS A 114 -17.40 -22.98 7.84
C LYS A 114 -17.99 -21.62 7.43
N ILE A 115 -17.78 -21.26 6.18
CA ILE A 115 -18.22 -20.02 5.55
C ILE A 115 -19.56 -20.31 4.89
N SER A 116 -20.56 -19.48 5.15
CA SER A 116 -21.82 -19.54 4.40
C SER A 116 -21.56 -19.25 2.93
N GLU A 117 -22.36 -19.82 2.01
CA GLU A 117 -22.22 -19.52 0.57
C GLU A 117 -22.20 -18.01 0.28
N SER A 118 -23.02 -17.23 1.00
CA SER A 118 -23.05 -15.77 0.89
C SER A 118 -21.76 -15.08 1.33
N ASN A 119 -21.07 -15.58 2.36
CA ASN A 119 -19.79 -15.03 2.79
C ASN A 119 -18.65 -15.47 1.85
N MET A 120 -18.75 -16.66 1.26
CA MET A 120 -17.79 -17.14 0.25
C MET A 120 -17.86 -16.31 -1.02
N GLU A 121 -19.07 -16.00 -1.49
CA GLU A 121 -19.27 -15.15 -2.66
C GLU A 121 -18.71 -13.75 -2.44
N PHE A 122 -18.94 -13.17 -1.26
CA PHE A 122 -18.38 -11.87 -0.88
C PHE A 122 -16.84 -11.87 -0.83
N LEU A 123 -16.23 -12.91 -0.24
CA LEU A 123 -14.76 -13.08 -0.24
C LEU A 123 -14.21 -13.13 -1.66
N MET A 124 -14.82 -13.94 -2.52
CA MET A 124 -14.38 -14.10 -3.91
C MET A 124 -14.46 -12.79 -4.70
N ASP A 125 -15.54 -12.02 -4.53
CA ASP A 125 -15.69 -10.72 -5.18
C ASP A 125 -14.61 -9.72 -4.73
N MET A 126 -14.34 -9.68 -3.42
CA MET A 126 -13.29 -8.85 -2.85
C MET A 126 -11.89 -9.28 -3.33
N MET A 127 -11.58 -10.59 -3.35
CA MET A 127 -10.31 -11.10 -3.90
C MET A 127 -10.14 -10.75 -5.38
N LYS A 128 -11.19 -10.88 -6.21
CA LYS A 128 -11.16 -10.47 -7.61
C LYS A 128 -10.85 -8.97 -7.76
N LYS A 129 -11.45 -8.14 -6.91
CA LYS A 129 -11.18 -6.69 -6.90
C LYS A 129 -9.72 -6.39 -6.57
N PHE A 130 -9.13 -7.07 -5.58
CA PHE A 130 -7.71 -6.91 -5.28
C PHE A 130 -6.80 -7.33 -6.43
N GLU A 131 -7.08 -8.48 -7.06
CA GLU A 131 -6.30 -8.93 -8.22
C GLU A 131 -6.39 -7.94 -9.38
N LEU A 132 -7.58 -7.35 -9.60
CA LEU A 132 -7.78 -6.31 -10.60
C LEU A 132 -6.97 -5.05 -10.26
N ASP A 133 -7.04 -4.55 -9.03
CA ASP A 133 -6.29 -3.37 -8.58
C ASP A 133 -4.78 -3.59 -8.77
N LYS A 134 -4.27 -4.77 -8.39
CA LYS A 134 -2.85 -5.14 -8.58
C LYS A 134 -2.44 -5.16 -10.05
N LYS A 135 -3.28 -5.72 -10.92
CA LYS A 135 -3.04 -5.73 -12.38
C LYS A 135 -3.02 -4.32 -12.96
N LEU A 136 -3.95 -3.45 -12.54
CA LEU A 136 -4.00 -2.05 -12.96
C LEU A 136 -2.76 -1.28 -12.49
N GLU A 137 -2.31 -1.51 -11.26
CA GLU A 137 -1.09 -0.89 -10.74
C GLU A 137 0.16 -1.35 -11.51
N GLN A 138 0.28 -2.65 -11.80
CA GLN A 138 1.36 -3.20 -12.61
C GLN A 138 1.36 -2.61 -14.02
N LYS A 139 0.19 -2.59 -14.68
CA LYS A 139 0.03 -1.99 -15.99
C LYS A 139 0.41 -0.51 -16.00
N GLY A 140 -0.03 0.26 -14.99
CA GLY A 140 0.36 1.67 -14.86
C GLY A 140 1.86 1.88 -14.64
N LYS A 141 2.53 0.97 -13.91
CA LYS A 141 3.99 0.99 -13.76
C LYS A 141 4.70 0.68 -15.09
N GLU A 142 4.24 -0.33 -15.81
CA GLU A 142 4.78 -0.71 -17.12
C GLU A 142 4.61 0.43 -18.14
N GLU A 143 3.40 0.99 -18.24
CA GLU A 143 3.11 2.15 -19.10
C GLU A 143 3.98 3.37 -18.73
N GLY A 144 4.17 3.64 -17.43
CA GLY A 144 5.02 4.72 -16.95
C GLY A 144 6.51 4.52 -17.27
N ILE A 145 7.00 3.29 -17.19
CA ILE A 145 8.38 2.94 -17.60
C ILE A 145 8.54 3.11 -19.11
N GLU A 146 7.59 2.61 -19.90
CA GLU A 146 7.61 2.71 -21.36
C GLU A 146 7.63 4.19 -21.81
N GLU A 147 6.75 5.02 -21.23
CA GLU A 147 6.71 6.45 -21.52
C GLU A 147 7.99 7.16 -21.05
N GLY A 148 8.58 6.76 -19.93
CA GLY A 148 9.86 7.27 -19.45
C GLY A 148 11.02 6.97 -20.43
N ILE A 149 11.09 5.73 -20.93
CA ILE A 149 12.08 5.30 -21.93
C ILE A 149 11.88 6.10 -23.23
N LYS A 150 10.63 6.25 -23.68
CA LYS A 150 10.28 7.02 -24.87
C LYS A 150 10.75 8.48 -24.75
N GLN A 151 10.44 9.16 -23.65
CA GLN A 151 10.87 10.54 -23.42
C GLN A 151 12.40 10.68 -23.34
N LEU A 152 13.07 9.70 -22.73
CA LEU A 152 14.53 9.66 -22.67
C LEU A 152 15.14 9.57 -24.08
N ILE A 153 14.63 8.68 -24.92
CA ILE A 153 15.06 8.53 -26.33
C ILE A 153 14.86 9.83 -27.10
N LEU A 154 13.66 10.42 -27.03
CA LEU A 154 13.34 11.65 -27.76
C LEU A 154 14.23 12.83 -27.31
N LYS A 155 14.51 12.92 -26.01
CA LYS A 155 15.43 13.94 -25.46
C LYS A 155 16.87 13.74 -25.93
N GLN A 156 17.34 12.50 -26.04
CA GLN A 156 18.68 12.18 -26.55
C GLN A 156 18.79 12.49 -28.05
N TYR A 157 17.77 12.12 -28.82
CA TYR A 157 17.69 12.42 -30.25
C TYR A 157 17.62 13.92 -30.52
N GLY A 158 16.80 14.66 -29.76
CA GLY A 158 16.73 16.13 -29.82
C GLY A 158 18.04 16.85 -29.45
N LYS A 159 19.00 16.16 -28.80
CA LYS A 159 20.36 16.66 -28.56
C LYS A 159 21.34 16.34 -29.70
N GLY A 160 20.88 15.71 -30.78
CA GLY A 160 21.68 15.36 -31.96
C GLY A 160 22.45 14.05 -31.86
N LEU A 161 22.11 13.16 -30.91
CA LEU A 161 22.68 11.82 -30.85
C LEU A 161 22.10 10.93 -31.95
N SER A 162 22.93 10.07 -32.57
CA SER A 162 22.47 9.16 -33.61
C SER A 162 21.61 8.03 -33.04
N VAL A 163 20.73 7.46 -33.86
CA VAL A 163 19.84 6.35 -33.47
C VAL A 163 20.65 5.16 -32.98
N GLU A 164 21.76 4.84 -33.64
CA GLU A 164 22.65 3.72 -33.30
C GLU A 164 23.34 3.94 -31.94
N TYR A 165 23.74 5.18 -31.65
CA TYR A 165 24.37 5.51 -30.38
C TYR A 165 23.35 5.51 -29.22
N ILE A 166 22.13 6.00 -29.46
CA ILE A 166 21.03 5.94 -28.48
C ILE A 166 20.67 4.49 -28.18
N ALA A 167 20.59 3.63 -29.20
CA ALA A 167 20.34 2.21 -29.03
C ALA A 167 21.40 1.54 -28.14
N ASP A 168 22.67 1.77 -28.45
CA ASP A 168 23.82 1.20 -27.72
C ASP A 168 23.85 1.64 -26.24
N ILE A 169 23.79 2.94 -25.96
CA ILE A 169 23.96 3.44 -24.58
C ILE A 169 22.78 3.11 -23.65
N ASN A 170 21.59 2.87 -24.20
CA ASN A 170 20.41 2.50 -23.41
C ASN A 170 20.12 0.99 -23.45
N ASP A 171 20.92 0.20 -24.16
CA ASP A 171 20.69 -1.24 -24.39
C ASP A 171 19.30 -1.53 -24.97
N ILE A 172 18.92 -0.75 -26.00
CA ILE A 172 17.63 -0.83 -26.69
C ILE A 172 17.86 -1.17 -28.15
N ASP A 173 17.01 -2.02 -28.72
CA ASP A 173 17.07 -2.35 -30.14
C ASP A 173 16.91 -1.10 -31.03
N VAL A 174 17.77 -0.99 -32.06
CA VAL A 174 17.81 0.14 -32.99
C VAL A 174 16.46 0.38 -33.66
N GLU A 175 15.71 -0.68 -33.98
CA GLU A 175 14.40 -0.58 -34.62
C GLU A 175 13.34 0.00 -33.66
N ASN A 176 13.45 -0.29 -32.36
CA ASN A 176 12.56 0.28 -31.36
C ASN A 176 12.82 1.78 -31.15
N VAL A 177 14.09 2.20 -31.13
CA VAL A 177 14.47 3.62 -31.09
C VAL A 177 13.92 4.36 -32.31
N ARG A 178 14.07 3.79 -33.50
CA ARG A 178 13.57 4.35 -34.76
C ARG A 178 12.05 4.54 -34.74
N LYS A 179 11.29 3.50 -34.37
CA LYS A 179 9.82 3.56 -34.25
C LYS A 179 9.34 4.63 -33.28
N ILE A 180 10.05 4.83 -32.16
CA ILE A 180 9.71 5.84 -31.16
C ILE A 180 9.85 7.25 -31.74
N ILE A 181 10.95 7.51 -32.45
CA ILE A 181 11.21 8.81 -33.09
C ILE A 181 10.20 9.07 -34.20
N GLU A 182 9.98 8.12 -35.12
CA GLU A 182 9.04 8.24 -36.24
C GLU A 182 7.60 8.54 -35.77
N ARG A 183 7.16 7.87 -34.70
CA ARG A 183 5.83 8.11 -34.11
C ARG A 183 5.70 9.49 -33.47
N SER A 184 6.80 10.07 -33.00
CA SER A 184 6.79 11.40 -32.41
C SER A 184 6.73 12.51 -33.48
N ASP A 185 7.44 12.34 -34.59
CA ASP A 185 7.45 13.29 -35.70
C ASP A 185 6.08 13.35 -36.41
N LEU A 186 5.36 12.22 -36.48
CA LEU A 186 3.99 12.15 -36.98
C LEU A 186 2.94 12.85 -36.09
N SER A 187 3.26 13.10 -34.81
CA SER A 187 2.35 13.77 -33.86
C SER A 187 2.55 15.29 -33.78
N SER A 188 3.60 15.83 -34.40
CA SER A 188 3.85 17.28 -34.51
C SER A 188 3.22 17.93 -35.76
N ASP A 189 2.71 17.14 -36.70
CA ASP A 189 2.12 17.59 -37.98
C ASP A 189 0.56 17.57 -37.99
N SER A 190 -0.08 17.35 -36.84
CA SER A 190 -1.55 17.33 -36.65
C SER A 190 -2.02 18.38 -35.65
#